data_AF-A0A2G6MVU0-F1
#
_entry.id   AF-A0A2G6MVU0-F1
#
_cell.length_a   1.000
_cell.length_b   1.000
_cell.length_c   1.000
_cell.angle_alpha   90.00
_cell.angle_beta   90.00
_cell.angle_gamma   90.00
#
_symmetry.space_group_name_H-M   'P 1'
#
loop_
_entity.id
_entity.type
_entity.pdbx_description
1 polymer ?
#
loop_
_entity_poly.entity_id
_entity_poly.type
_entity_poly.pdbx_seq_one_letter_code
_entity_poly.pdbx_strand_id
1 'polypeptide(L)' 'SEKRALRALTLDGVKPDVQSAVTGAYPITKRFYLILPVERSPQVNAFLDFVFSEKGAAILKQYGCYPVR' A
#
# COMPACT_ATOMS: atom_id res chain seq x y z
N SER A 1 10.30 4.35 13.42
CA SER A 1 9.93 5.71 12.99
C SER A 1 10.46 6.69 14.01
N GLU A 2 11.19 7.72 13.59
CA GLU A 2 11.91 8.67 14.45
C GLU A 2 11.01 9.69 15.18
N LYS A 3 9.67 9.60 15.02
CA LYS A 3 8.67 10.47 15.66
C LYS A 3 8.93 11.98 15.48
N ARG A 4 9.50 12.39 14.35
CA ARG A 4 9.71 13.80 14.03
C ARG A 4 8.37 14.50 13.81
N ALA A 5 8.24 15.72 14.33
CA ALA A 5 7.13 16.60 13.98
C ALA A 5 7.31 17.08 12.54
N LEU A 6 6.61 16.42 11.61
CA LEU A 6 6.66 16.76 10.19
C LEU A 6 5.40 17.54 9.80
N ARG A 7 5.58 18.56 8.96
CA ARG A 7 4.49 19.24 8.27
C ARG A 7 4.49 18.78 6.82
N ALA A 8 3.55 17.90 6.46
CA ALA A 8 3.40 17.47 5.08
C ALA A 8 2.85 18.63 4.23
N LEU A 9 3.49 18.88 3.08
CA LEU A 9 3.12 19.97 2.19
C LEU A 9 2.08 19.52 1.17
N THR A 10 1.23 20.44 0.74
CA THR A 10 0.42 20.26 -0.47
C THR A 10 1.30 20.34 -1.71
N LEU A 11 1.03 19.51 -2.72
CA LEU A 11 1.68 19.58 -4.04
C LEU A 11 0.62 19.84 -5.09
N ASP A 12 0.78 20.92 -5.86
CA ASP A 12 -0.19 21.34 -6.90
C ASP A 12 -1.64 21.45 -6.39
N GLY A 13 -1.81 21.91 -5.15
CA GLY A 13 -3.12 21.99 -4.49
C GLY A 13 -3.66 20.67 -3.93
N VAL A 14 -2.99 19.55 -4.16
CA VAL A 14 -3.36 18.22 -3.64
C VAL A 14 -2.74 18.00 -2.27
N LYS A 15 -3.57 17.58 -1.30
CA LYS A 15 -3.13 17.24 0.06
C LYS A 15 -2.54 15.83 0.11
N PRO A 16 -1.54 15.57 0.96
CA PRO A 16 -0.99 14.22 1.20
C PRO A 16 -1.90 13.43 2.14
N ASP A 17 -2.98 12.86 1.62
CA ASP A 17 -3.92 12.02 2.38
C ASP A 17 -4.12 10.64 1.73
N VAL A 18 -4.88 9.77 2.40
CA VAL A 18 -5.09 8.39 1.94
C VAL A 18 -5.82 8.35 0.60
N GLN A 19 -6.84 9.19 0.43
CA GLN A 19 -7.66 9.19 -0.79
C GLN A 19 -6.83 9.61 -2.00
N SER A 20 -6.09 10.71 -1.88
CA SER A 20 -5.20 11.23 -2.91
C SER A 20 -4.03 10.29 -3.23
N ALA A 21 -3.51 9.54 -2.23
CA ALA A 21 -2.49 8.52 -2.45
C ALA A 21 -3.04 7.31 -3.23
N VAL A 22 -4.23 6.82 -2.89
CA VAL A 22 -4.85 5.65 -3.53
C VAL A 22 -5.32 5.96 -4.96
N THR A 23 -5.84 7.17 -5.21
CA THR A 23 -6.25 7.61 -6.55
C THR A 23 -5.06 7.99 -7.45
N GLY A 24 -3.88 8.15 -6.86
CA GLY A 24 -2.68 8.63 -7.56
C GLY A 24 -2.66 10.14 -7.79
N ALA A 25 -3.61 10.90 -7.25
CA ALA A 25 -3.63 12.36 -7.33
C ALA A 25 -2.45 12.99 -6.57
N TYR A 26 -2.03 12.41 -5.45
CA TYR A 26 -0.81 12.84 -4.77
C TYR A 26 0.40 12.12 -5.37
N PRO A 27 1.39 12.84 -5.93
CA PRO A 27 2.41 12.22 -6.78
C PRO A 27 3.46 11.41 -6.01
N ILE A 28 3.66 11.68 -4.71
CA ILE A 28 4.67 11.01 -3.89
C ILE A 28 4.05 9.79 -3.20
N THR A 29 4.11 8.65 -3.89
CA THR A 29 3.71 7.35 -3.35
C THR A 29 4.81 6.31 -3.56
N LYS A 30 4.85 5.28 -2.70
CA LYS A 30 5.77 4.14 -2.86
C LYS A 30 4.95 2.91 -3.22
N ARG A 31 5.22 2.35 -4.40
CA ARG A 31 4.62 1.08 -4.82
C ARG A 31 5.43 -0.09 -4.26
N PHE A 32 4.73 -1.06 -3.70
CA PHE A 32 5.30 -2.32 -3.23
C PHE A 32 4.84 -3.44 -4.16
N TYR A 33 5.77 -4.29 -4.57
CA TYR A 33 5.53 -5.38 -5.51
C TYR A 33 5.85 -6.70 -4.84
N LEU A 34 5.00 -7.70 -5.08
CA LEU A 34 5.34 -9.10 -4.87
C LEU A 34 5.89 -9.62 -6.21
N ILE A 35 7.19 -9.92 -6.24
CA ILE A 35 7.85 -10.46 -7.44
C ILE A 35 7.72 -11.98 -7.39
N LEU A 36 7.09 -12.55 -8.42
CA LEU A 36 6.70 -13.96 -8.43
C LEU A 36 7.25 -14.67 -9.68
N PRO A 37 7.68 -15.94 -9.56
CA PRO A 37 7.93 -16.78 -10.72
C PRO A 37 6.63 -17.10 -11.46
N VAL A 38 6.74 -17.46 -12.75
CA VAL A 38 5.59 -17.89 -13.58
C VAL A 38 4.96 -19.15 -12.99
N GLU A 39 5.79 -20.15 -12.66
CA GLU A 39 5.37 -21.34 -11.94
C GLU A 39 5.54 -21.11 -10.44
N ARG A 40 4.46 -21.32 -9.68
CA ARG A 40 4.44 -21.07 -8.24
C ARG A 40 3.72 -22.18 -7.49
N SER A 41 4.23 -22.51 -6.31
CA SER A 41 3.68 -23.57 -5.48
C SER A 41 2.30 -23.19 -4.92
N PRO A 42 1.48 -24.17 -4.51
CA PRO A 42 0.20 -23.91 -3.86
C PRO A 42 0.32 -23.02 -2.61
N GLN A 43 1.43 -23.10 -1.88
CA GLN A 43 1.67 -22.30 -0.68
C GLN A 43 1.87 -20.82 -1.01
N VAL A 44 2.55 -20.51 -2.12
CA VAL A 44 2.69 -19.13 -2.61
C VAL A 44 1.31 -18.57 -2.98
N ASN A 45 0.48 -19.36 -3.67
CA ASN A 45 -0.89 -18.96 -3.98
C ASN A 45 -1.71 -18.67 -2.71
N ALA A 46 -1.68 -19.58 -1.74
CA ALA A 46 -2.41 -19.42 -0.49
C ALA A 46 -1.98 -18.15 0.28
N PHE A 47 -0.68 -17.81 0.24
CA PHE A 47 -0.19 -16.59 0.85
C PHE A 47 -0.67 -15.33 0.10
N LEU A 48 -0.67 -15.33 -1.23
CA LEU A 48 -1.24 -14.23 -2.01
C LEU A 48 -2.72 -14.04 -1.70
N ASP A 49 -3.49 -15.14 -1.64
CA ASP A 49 -4.91 -15.11 -1.31
C ASP A 49 -5.14 -14.50 0.08
N PHE A 50 -4.29 -14.86 1.06
CA PHE A 50 -4.31 -14.25 2.39
C PHE A 50 -3.97 -12.76 2.36
N VAL A 51 -2.85 -12.36 1.73
CA VAL A 51 -2.39 -10.95 1.68
C VAL A 51 -3.50 -10.04 1.18
N PHE A 52 -4.24 -10.50 0.19
CA PHE A 52 -5.29 -9.72 -0.43
C PHE A 52 -6.70 -10.00 0.11
N SER A 53 -6.89 -10.95 1.03
CA SER A 53 -8.15 -11.17 1.76
C SER A 53 -8.55 -9.93 2.56
N GLU A 54 -9.79 -9.88 3.06
CA GLU A 54 -10.24 -8.79 3.96
C GLU A 54 -9.32 -8.63 5.17
N LYS A 55 -8.91 -9.75 5.77
CA LYS A 55 -7.99 -9.76 6.92
C LYS A 55 -6.61 -9.22 6.55
N GLY A 56 -6.05 -9.67 5.41
CA GLY A 56 -4.76 -9.19 4.92
C GLY A 56 -4.79 -7.70 4.60
N ALA A 57 -5.85 -7.25 3.92
CA ALA A 57 -6.06 -5.84 3.60
C ALA A 57 -6.23 -4.97 4.85
N ALA A 58 -6.92 -5.46 5.89
CA ALA A 58 -7.06 -4.76 7.16
C ALA A 58 -5.70 -4.56 7.86
N ILE A 59 -4.85 -5.60 7.87
CA ILE A 59 -3.49 -5.51 8.40
C ILE A 59 -2.69 -4.46 7.62
N LEU A 60 -2.70 -4.52 6.29
CA LEU A 60 -1.96 -3.54 5.48
C LEU A 60 -2.40 -2.10 5.77
N LYS A 61 -3.71 -1.84 5.83
CA LYS A 61 -4.27 -0.51 6.12
C LYS A 61 -3.85 0.01 7.49
N GLN A 62 -3.77 -0.85 8.50
CA GLN A 62 -3.30 -0.49 9.85
C GLN A 62 -1.86 0.07 9.83
N TYR A 63 -1.04 -0.38 8.89
CA TYR A 63 0.35 0.05 8.72
C TYR A 63 0.54 1.07 7.59
N GLY A 64 -0.53 1.66 7.06
CA GLY A 64 -0.47 2.69 6.01
C GLY A 64 -0.21 2.16 4.60
N CYS A 65 -0.34 0.85 4.39
CA CYS A 65 -0.25 0.22 3.08
C CYS A 65 -1.66 -0.05 2.54
N TYR A 66 -1.90 0.29 1.28
CA TYR A 66 -3.20 0.12 0.64
C TYR A 66 -3.04 -0.84 -0.54
N PRO A 67 -3.52 -2.10 -0.43
CA PRO A 67 -3.42 -3.05 -1.53
C PRO A 67 -4.32 -2.62 -2.69
N VAL A 68 -3.80 -2.77 -3.91
CA VAL A 68 -4.46 -2.41 -5.18
C VAL A 68 -5.36 -3.54 -5.72
N ARG A 69 -6.07 -4.27 -4.85
CA ARG A 69 -6.91 -5.39 -5.31
C ARG A 69 -8.10 -4.90 -6.13
#